data_AF-A0A0F9FUR6-F1
#
_entry.id   AF-A0A0F9FUR6-F1
#
_cell.length_a   1.000
_cell.length_b   1.000
_cell.length_c   1.000
_cell.angle_alpha   90.00
_cell.angle_beta   90.00
_cell.angle_gamma   90.00
#
_symmetry.space_group_name_H-M   'P 1'
#
loop_
_entity.id
_entity.type
_entity.pdbx_description
1 polymer ?
#
loop_
_entity_poly.entity_id
_entity_poly.type
_entity_poly.pdbx_seq_one_letter_code
_entity_poly.pdbx_strand_id
1 'polypeptide(L)'
;MIYFRDLNDDDFKYIESVHQVSKRRGDAQRIIAEHYGITTRGVRKWVKRIKEMNSPDTDQVIIDARKKTITGSRYILTWAQENTPVHREFFKNIEALANEYKAEIAVIAGRYKNNTSKYSWGEEDPSWATEVLPYLTLNRHNVHKYLSILADVKILPTAMMPMTGFEGFESEVSIIIGHPKVQMKIVPTLEGYRKKEIFTTGSCTLKNYRDSRIGKKGEFHHTLGFVVAETDGDEFYMRHVTAKDDGSFMDLNYEVCDGVVNKRNDNIALYSCGDKHFGETDTEMEKAGRKMILKFKPDYVRLDDIFNGHSINPHEDKNPVKKFERFKARETILDYELDMLKDHLVWYNKQDFKIIIPRCNHDIFLDRYISSKDWKRDIPNALTYMQCATVLLEGKAPKGLIPYFINQWYPDIITLTEDESYRVQN
;
A
#
# COMPACT_ATOMS: atom_id res chain seq x y z
N MET A 1 23.13 -40.22 -31.59
CA MET A 1 23.11 -39.59 -30.25
C MET A 1 23.54 -38.16 -30.44
N ILE A 2 22.65 -37.20 -30.17
CA ILE A 2 22.93 -35.77 -30.38
C ILE A 2 23.83 -35.25 -29.24
N TYR A 3 24.79 -34.40 -29.55
CA TYR A 3 25.69 -33.78 -28.57
C TYR A 3 25.31 -32.31 -28.34
N PHE A 4 25.79 -31.75 -27.23
CA PHE A 4 25.47 -30.36 -26.85
C PHE A 4 25.81 -29.34 -27.94
N ARG A 5 26.91 -29.56 -28.65
CA ARG A 5 27.39 -28.68 -29.74
C ARG A 5 26.53 -28.73 -31.00
N ASP A 6 25.63 -29.71 -31.09
CA ASP A 6 24.76 -29.93 -32.24
C ASP A 6 23.39 -29.24 -32.06
N LEU A 7 23.17 -28.57 -30.92
CA LEU A 7 21.93 -27.85 -30.60
C LEU A 7 21.92 -26.47 -31.26
N ASN A 8 20.74 -26.06 -31.73
CA ASN A 8 20.46 -24.73 -32.27
C ASN A 8 19.53 -23.91 -31.34
N ASP A 9 19.18 -22.69 -31.76
CA ASP A 9 18.36 -21.78 -30.98
C ASP A 9 16.93 -22.29 -30.71
N ASP A 10 16.36 -23.08 -31.64
CA ASP A 10 15.04 -23.67 -31.46
C ASP A 10 15.08 -24.85 -30.47
N ASP A 11 16.19 -25.59 -30.42
CA ASP A 11 16.43 -26.61 -29.40
C ASP A 11 16.54 -26.00 -27.99
N PHE A 12 17.19 -24.83 -27.88
CA PHE A 12 17.27 -24.08 -26.62
C PHE A 12 15.89 -23.61 -26.14
N LYS A 13 15.09 -23.03 -27.03
CA LYS A 13 13.70 -22.61 -26.73
C LYS A 13 12.83 -23.81 -26.34
N TYR A 14 12.99 -24.95 -27.02
CA TYR A 14 12.27 -26.17 -26.68
C TYR A 14 12.62 -26.64 -25.27
N ILE A 15 13.91 -26.74 -24.93
CA ILE A 15 14.39 -27.13 -23.59
C ILE A 15 13.83 -26.19 -22.51
N GLU A 16 13.82 -24.88 -22.77
CA GLU A 16 13.27 -23.88 -21.85
C GLU A 16 11.75 -24.02 -21.66
N SER A 17 11.01 -24.19 -22.75
CA SER A 17 9.54 -24.34 -22.72
C SER A 17 9.10 -25.58 -21.93
N VAL A 18 9.80 -26.72 -22.09
CA VAL A 18 9.51 -27.95 -21.35
C VAL A 18 9.76 -27.75 -19.85
N HIS A 19 10.78 -26.96 -19.49
CA HIS A 19 11.04 -26.61 -18.10
C HIS A 19 9.99 -25.67 -17.49
N GLN A 20 9.40 -24.77 -18.28
CA GLN A 20 8.35 -23.84 -17.82
C GLN A 20 6.99 -24.55 -17.61
N VAL A 21 6.66 -25.54 -18.45
CA VAL A 21 5.37 -26.25 -18.39
C VAL A 21 5.38 -27.42 -17.38
N SER A 22 6.55 -27.98 -17.07
CA SER A 22 6.67 -29.15 -16.20
C SER A 22 6.51 -28.82 -14.71
N LYS A 23 5.66 -29.59 -14.01
CA LYS A 23 5.44 -29.44 -12.55
C LYS A 23 6.65 -29.84 -11.69
N ARG A 24 7.52 -30.75 -12.17
CA ARG A 24 8.70 -31.25 -11.43
C ARG A 24 9.92 -31.42 -12.36
N ARG A 25 11.14 -31.25 -11.82
CA ARG A 25 12.41 -31.40 -12.57
C ARG A 25 12.59 -32.76 -13.21
N GLY A 26 12.22 -33.81 -12.50
CA GLY A 26 12.36 -35.18 -12.99
C GLY A 26 11.57 -35.40 -14.28
N ASP A 27 10.39 -34.80 -14.36
CA ASP A 27 9.48 -34.92 -15.51
C ASP A 27 10.05 -34.16 -16.71
N ALA A 28 10.46 -32.90 -16.53
CA ALA A 28 11.13 -32.11 -17.58
C ALA A 28 12.39 -32.82 -18.10
N GLN A 29 13.23 -33.33 -17.19
CA GLN A 29 14.45 -34.04 -17.56
C GLN A 29 14.17 -35.33 -18.32
N ARG A 30 13.07 -36.03 -17.99
CA ARG A 30 12.66 -37.24 -18.70
C ARG A 30 12.15 -36.91 -20.10
N ILE A 31 11.31 -35.88 -20.24
CA ILE A 31 10.79 -35.42 -21.53
C ILE A 31 11.94 -34.99 -22.46
N ILE A 32 12.89 -34.20 -21.96
CA ILE A 32 14.05 -33.76 -22.75
C ILE A 32 14.98 -34.94 -23.05
N ALA A 33 15.19 -35.85 -22.09
CA ALA A 33 15.99 -37.06 -22.28
C ALA A 33 15.42 -37.96 -23.38
N GLU A 34 14.10 -38.15 -23.40
CA GLU A 34 13.37 -38.93 -24.41
C GLU A 34 13.42 -38.24 -25.77
N HIS A 35 13.21 -36.92 -25.83
CA HIS A 35 13.21 -36.16 -27.09
C HIS A 35 14.57 -36.20 -27.81
N TYR A 36 15.67 -36.05 -27.07
CA TYR A 36 17.02 -35.99 -27.63
C TYR A 36 17.79 -37.32 -27.55
N GLY A 37 17.18 -38.38 -27.02
CA GLY A 37 17.82 -39.69 -26.86
C GLY A 37 19.08 -39.65 -25.99
N ILE A 38 19.07 -38.84 -24.92
CA ILE A 38 20.19 -38.70 -23.97
C ILE A 38 19.77 -39.09 -22.56
N THR A 39 20.72 -39.30 -21.65
CA THR A 39 20.40 -39.57 -20.25
C THR A 39 19.91 -38.32 -19.53
N THR A 40 19.10 -38.47 -18.48
CA THR A 40 18.69 -37.37 -17.60
C THR A 40 19.90 -36.65 -16.95
N ARG A 41 21.03 -37.36 -16.75
CA ARG A 41 22.31 -36.76 -16.34
C ARG A 41 22.94 -35.92 -17.45
N GLY A 42 22.81 -36.33 -18.71
CA GLY A 42 23.19 -35.54 -19.89
C GLY A 42 22.41 -34.25 -19.99
N VAL A 43 21.08 -34.31 -19.83
CA VAL A 43 20.20 -33.13 -19.79
C VAL A 43 20.67 -32.12 -18.72
N ARG A 44 21.04 -32.59 -17.52
CA ARG A 44 21.58 -31.71 -16.46
C ARG A 44 22.83 -30.94 -16.89
N LYS A 45 23.74 -31.59 -17.62
CA LYS A 45 24.96 -30.94 -18.13
C LYS A 45 24.62 -29.91 -19.21
N TRP A 46 23.65 -30.21 -20.07
CA TRP A 46 23.21 -29.30 -21.13
C TRP A 46 22.56 -28.05 -20.55
N VAL A 47 21.61 -28.21 -19.63
CA VAL A 47 20.96 -27.09 -18.94
C VAL A 47 21.97 -26.22 -18.20
N LYS A 48 22.99 -26.82 -17.57
CA LYS A 48 24.08 -26.06 -16.93
C LYS A 48 24.86 -25.21 -17.93
N ARG A 49 25.25 -25.78 -19.07
CA ARG A 49 26.00 -25.07 -20.12
C ARG A 49 25.19 -23.98 -20.81
N ILE A 50 23.91 -24.23 -21.11
CA ILE A 50 23.00 -23.21 -21.68
C ILE A 50 22.91 -22.01 -20.75
N LYS A 51 22.81 -22.25 -19.44
CA LYS A 51 22.83 -21.19 -18.44
C LYS A 51 24.16 -20.44 -18.40
N GLU A 52 25.29 -21.13 -18.37
CA GLU A 52 26.62 -20.51 -18.39
C GLU A 52 26.84 -19.65 -19.64
N MET A 53 26.27 -20.03 -20.79
CA MET A 53 26.36 -19.25 -22.03
C MET A 53 25.46 -18.00 -22.04
N ASN A 54 24.34 -18.04 -21.31
CA ASN A 54 23.32 -16.99 -21.33
C ASN A 54 23.33 -16.07 -20.09
N SER A 55 24.09 -16.43 -19.05
CA SER A 55 24.20 -15.62 -17.83
C SER A 55 25.33 -14.59 -17.96
N PRO A 56 25.05 -13.29 -17.76
CA PRO A 56 26.11 -12.31 -17.56
C PRO A 56 26.94 -12.68 -16.31
N ASP A 57 28.19 -12.22 -16.25
CA ASP A 57 29.05 -12.42 -15.09
C ASP A 57 28.41 -11.81 -13.85
N THR A 58 27.97 -12.67 -12.93
CA THR A 58 27.27 -12.31 -11.68
C THR A 58 28.06 -11.28 -10.88
N ASP A 59 29.39 -11.38 -10.88
CA ASP A 59 30.24 -10.44 -10.15
C ASP A 59 30.20 -9.05 -10.79
N GLN A 60 30.22 -8.98 -12.12
CA GLN A 60 30.12 -7.71 -12.84
C GLN A 60 28.74 -7.05 -12.66
N VAL A 61 27.65 -7.83 -12.72
CA VAL A 61 26.28 -7.34 -12.46
C VAL A 61 26.18 -6.72 -11.07
N ILE A 62 26.74 -7.37 -10.05
CA ILE A 62 26.75 -6.86 -8.67
C ILE A 62 27.58 -5.58 -8.57
N ILE A 63 28.75 -5.53 -9.23
CA ILE A 63 29.60 -4.34 -9.27
C ILE A 63 28.87 -3.17 -9.91
N ASP A 64 28.20 -3.38 -11.05
CA ASP A 64 27.49 -2.34 -11.78
C ASP A 64 26.29 -1.84 -10.99
N ALA A 65 25.50 -2.74 -10.41
CA ALA A 65 24.34 -2.38 -9.60
C ALA A 65 24.71 -1.69 -8.27
N ARG A 66 25.96 -1.84 -7.78
CA ARG A 66 26.50 -1.06 -6.66
C ARG A 66 26.99 0.33 -7.07
N LYS A 67 27.37 0.51 -8.34
CA LYS A 67 27.78 1.81 -8.90
C LYS A 67 26.61 2.61 -9.45
N LYS A 68 25.47 1.97 -9.69
CA LYS A 68 24.28 2.61 -10.20
C LYS A 68 23.91 3.81 -9.33
N THR A 69 23.57 4.91 -9.98
CA THR A 69 22.97 6.10 -9.40
C THR A 69 21.66 6.35 -10.11
N ILE A 70 20.61 6.67 -9.35
CA ILE A 70 19.33 7.07 -9.91
C ILE A 70 19.18 8.59 -9.81
N THR A 71 18.58 9.20 -10.82
CA THR A 71 18.46 10.66 -10.99
C THR A 71 17.06 11.03 -11.48
N GLY A 72 16.67 12.29 -11.34
CA GLY A 72 15.34 12.77 -11.75
C GLY A 72 14.45 13.10 -10.57
N SER A 73 13.13 13.10 -10.79
CA SER A 73 12.14 13.51 -9.79
C SER A 73 10.98 12.52 -9.62
N ARG A 74 10.95 11.43 -10.38
CA ARG A 74 9.96 10.37 -10.27
C ARG A 74 10.62 9.02 -10.34
N TYR A 75 10.23 8.13 -9.45
CA TYR A 75 10.83 6.82 -9.29
C TYR A 75 9.75 5.75 -9.16
N ILE A 76 9.94 4.63 -9.84
CA ILE A 76 9.17 3.40 -9.63
C ILE A 76 10.09 2.36 -9.01
N LEU A 77 9.76 1.97 -7.77
CA LEU A 77 10.64 1.21 -6.90
C LEU A 77 10.00 -0.14 -6.58
N THR A 78 10.64 -1.22 -7.01
CA THR A 78 10.18 -2.58 -6.75
C THR A 78 11.33 -3.45 -6.25
N TRP A 79 11.05 -4.69 -5.89
CA TRP A 79 12.02 -5.64 -5.38
C TRP A 79 12.06 -6.90 -6.25
N ALA A 80 13.25 -7.43 -6.48
CA ALA A 80 13.43 -8.69 -7.20
C ALA A 80 14.15 -9.71 -6.34
N GLN A 81 13.52 -10.86 -6.15
CA GLN A 81 14.16 -11.99 -5.48
C GLN A 81 15.25 -12.59 -6.37
N GLU A 82 16.42 -12.87 -5.80
CA GLU A 82 17.45 -13.67 -6.48
C GLU A 82 16.90 -15.03 -6.95
N ASN A 83 17.45 -15.53 -8.04
CA ASN A 83 17.22 -16.86 -8.58
C ASN A 83 15.72 -17.18 -8.78
N THR A 84 14.96 -16.15 -9.17
CA THR A 84 13.50 -16.18 -9.31
C THR A 84 13.07 -15.41 -10.57
N PRO A 85 12.22 -15.98 -11.43
CA PRO A 85 11.71 -15.28 -12.61
C PRO A 85 10.88 -14.06 -12.25
N VAL A 86 10.92 -13.08 -13.14
CA VAL A 86 10.06 -11.89 -13.10
C VAL A 86 8.65 -12.28 -13.52
N HIS A 87 7.65 -11.62 -12.94
CA HIS A 87 6.30 -11.67 -13.47
C HIS A 87 6.23 -10.79 -14.73
N ARG A 88 6.42 -11.42 -15.90
CA ARG A 88 6.64 -10.72 -17.19
C ARG A 88 5.62 -9.64 -17.52
N GLU A 89 4.32 -9.95 -17.46
CA GLU A 89 3.27 -8.97 -17.79
C GLU A 89 3.28 -7.78 -16.82
N PHE A 90 3.34 -8.05 -15.51
CA PHE A 90 3.50 -7.01 -14.50
C PHE A 90 4.72 -6.11 -14.73
N PHE A 91 5.89 -6.68 -15.04
CA PHE A 91 7.09 -5.87 -15.26
C PHE A 91 7.01 -5.04 -16.54
N LYS A 92 6.47 -5.61 -17.61
CA LYS A 92 6.14 -4.89 -18.85
C LYS A 92 5.16 -3.73 -18.58
N ASN A 93 4.18 -3.91 -17.70
CA ASN A 93 3.28 -2.85 -17.26
C ASN A 93 3.99 -1.77 -16.44
N ILE A 94 4.94 -2.15 -15.57
CA ILE A 94 5.80 -1.19 -14.85
C ILE A 94 6.59 -0.33 -15.85
N GLU A 95 7.20 -0.95 -16.86
CA GLU A 95 7.94 -0.23 -17.91
C GLU A 95 7.04 0.74 -18.68
N ALA A 96 5.82 0.31 -19.03
CA ALA A 96 4.84 1.16 -19.70
C ALA A 96 4.45 2.39 -18.84
N LEU A 97 4.18 2.19 -17.55
CA LEU A 97 3.87 3.30 -16.63
C LEU A 97 5.08 4.23 -16.44
N ALA A 98 6.28 3.67 -16.30
CA ALA A 98 7.50 4.45 -16.13
C ALA A 98 7.72 5.40 -17.32
N ASN A 99 7.47 4.93 -18.54
CA ASN A 99 7.55 5.74 -19.74
C ASN A 99 6.51 6.86 -19.76
N GLU A 100 5.25 6.58 -19.40
CA GLU A 100 4.20 7.61 -19.26
C GLU A 100 4.60 8.69 -18.24
N TYR A 101 5.15 8.28 -17.10
CA TYR A 101 5.53 9.20 -16.01
C TYR A 101 6.87 9.88 -16.23
N LYS A 102 7.69 9.38 -17.18
CA LYS A 102 9.12 9.69 -17.28
C LYS A 102 9.84 9.41 -15.95
N ALA A 103 9.49 8.30 -15.33
CA ALA A 103 10.02 7.86 -14.04
C ALA A 103 11.20 6.92 -14.24
N GLU A 104 12.18 6.99 -13.34
CA GLU A 104 13.27 6.03 -13.30
C GLU A 104 12.83 4.77 -12.53
N ILE A 105 13.07 3.60 -13.14
CA ILE A 105 12.81 2.31 -12.48
C ILE A 105 14.06 1.91 -11.70
N ALA A 106 13.89 1.62 -10.41
CA ALA A 106 14.92 0.99 -9.58
C ALA A 106 14.41 -0.32 -8.98
N VAL A 107 15.11 -1.40 -9.26
CA VAL A 107 14.80 -2.74 -8.75
C VAL A 107 15.77 -3.07 -7.62
N ILE A 108 15.28 -3.11 -6.39
CA ILE A 108 16.08 -3.44 -5.21
C ILE A 108 16.38 -4.93 -5.20
N ALA A 109 17.67 -5.28 -5.21
CA ALA A 109 18.12 -6.67 -5.29
C ALA A 109 17.89 -7.40 -3.95
N GLY A 110 16.94 -8.33 -3.94
CA GLY A 110 16.62 -9.21 -2.83
C GLY A 110 17.48 -10.46 -2.77
N ARG A 111 17.85 -10.89 -1.56
CA ARG A 111 18.54 -12.15 -1.33
C ARG A 111 17.70 -13.11 -0.50
N TYR A 112 17.52 -14.32 -1.00
CA TYR A 112 16.81 -15.39 -0.33
C TYR A 112 17.14 -16.76 -0.93
N LYS A 113 17.99 -17.49 -0.23
CA LYS A 113 18.33 -18.85 -0.59
C LYS A 113 17.14 -19.79 -0.34
N ASN A 114 16.47 -20.23 -1.40
CA ASN A 114 15.41 -21.23 -1.34
C ASN A 114 15.90 -22.59 -1.90
N ASN A 115 16.27 -23.51 -1.01
CA ASN A 115 16.72 -24.85 -1.40
C ASN A 115 15.60 -25.76 -1.93
N THR A 116 14.33 -25.39 -1.73
CA THR A 116 13.16 -26.07 -2.30
C THR A 116 12.57 -25.30 -3.49
N SER A 117 13.31 -24.33 -4.04
CA SER A 117 12.88 -23.53 -5.18
C SER A 117 12.55 -24.41 -6.39
N LYS A 118 11.41 -24.13 -7.04
CA LYS A 118 11.06 -24.73 -8.33
C LYS A 118 11.73 -24.04 -9.51
N TYR A 119 12.29 -22.85 -9.29
CA TYR A 119 12.88 -22.02 -10.35
C TYR A 119 14.41 -22.12 -10.40
N SER A 120 15.04 -22.37 -9.25
CA SER A 120 16.48 -22.40 -9.10
C SER A 120 16.92 -23.70 -8.46
N TRP A 121 17.59 -24.52 -9.27
CA TRP A 121 17.90 -25.91 -8.96
C TRP A 121 19.25 -26.05 -8.26
N GLY A 122 19.42 -25.39 -7.11
CA GLY A 122 20.64 -25.44 -6.31
C GLY A 122 21.76 -24.55 -6.83
N GLU A 123 21.41 -23.37 -7.38
CA GLU A 123 22.38 -22.33 -7.72
C GLU A 123 23.12 -21.89 -6.43
N GLU A 124 24.45 -21.97 -6.46
CA GLU A 124 25.29 -21.50 -5.35
C GLU A 124 25.43 -19.98 -5.37
N ASP A 125 25.45 -19.39 -6.57
CA ASP A 125 25.62 -17.96 -6.79
C ASP A 125 24.28 -17.22 -6.97
N PRO A 126 24.17 -15.99 -6.44
CA PRO A 126 22.96 -15.19 -6.55
C PRO A 126 22.89 -14.52 -7.94
N SER A 127 21.90 -14.88 -8.74
CA SER A 127 21.60 -14.25 -10.03
C SER A 127 20.22 -13.59 -10.02
N TRP A 128 19.98 -12.63 -10.91
CA TRP A 128 18.66 -12.01 -11.11
C TRP A 128 18.22 -12.19 -12.55
N ALA A 129 16.91 -12.16 -12.78
CA ALA A 129 16.35 -12.29 -14.11
C ALA A 129 16.88 -11.20 -15.05
N THR A 130 17.17 -11.55 -16.30
CA THR A 130 17.79 -10.64 -17.29
C THR A 130 16.99 -9.35 -17.46
N GLU A 131 15.67 -9.44 -17.38
CA GLU A 131 14.73 -8.32 -17.52
C GLU A 131 14.96 -7.22 -16.48
N VAL A 132 15.40 -7.55 -15.26
CA VAL A 132 15.60 -6.54 -14.20
C VAL A 132 17.02 -6.00 -14.13
N LEU A 133 17.99 -6.61 -14.82
CA LEU A 133 19.40 -6.23 -14.72
C LEU A 133 19.67 -4.76 -15.04
N PRO A 134 19.07 -4.14 -16.09
CA PRO A 134 19.26 -2.72 -16.36
C PRO A 134 18.76 -1.82 -15.22
N TYR A 135 17.79 -2.32 -14.45
CA TYR A 135 17.11 -1.59 -13.39
C TYR A 135 17.66 -1.88 -11.99
N LEU A 136 18.45 -2.95 -11.86
CA LEU A 136 18.92 -3.48 -10.58
C LEU A 136 19.79 -2.47 -9.82
N THR A 137 19.55 -2.35 -8.52
CA THR A 137 20.36 -1.53 -7.61
C THR A 137 20.68 -2.28 -6.32
N LEU A 138 21.92 -2.09 -5.87
CA LEU A 138 22.43 -2.52 -4.56
C LEU A 138 23.01 -1.36 -3.73
N ASN A 139 22.91 -0.12 -4.21
CA ASN A 139 23.39 1.07 -3.53
C ASN A 139 22.24 1.84 -2.84
N ARG A 140 22.57 2.60 -1.80
CA ARG A 140 21.69 3.60 -1.23
C ARG A 140 21.56 4.79 -2.19
N HIS A 141 20.34 5.30 -2.33
CA HIS A 141 20.07 6.50 -3.11
C HIS A 141 19.37 7.55 -2.26
N ASN A 142 20.04 8.69 -2.06
CA ASN A 142 19.44 9.84 -1.40
C ASN A 142 18.79 10.71 -2.48
N VAL A 143 17.52 10.45 -2.77
CA VAL A 143 16.79 11.07 -3.89
C VAL A 143 16.17 12.42 -3.52
N HIS A 144 16.12 12.72 -2.22
CA HIS A 144 15.71 14.01 -1.67
C HIS A 144 16.42 14.25 -0.34
N LYS A 145 16.44 15.49 0.15
CA LYS A 145 16.99 15.84 1.46
C LYS A 145 16.40 14.99 2.61
N TYR A 146 15.15 14.57 2.44
CA TYR A 146 14.37 13.83 3.44
C TYR A 146 13.83 12.49 2.92
N LEU A 147 14.37 11.96 1.81
CA LEU A 147 13.97 10.64 1.28
C LEU A 147 15.17 9.83 0.79
N SER A 148 15.32 8.62 1.33
CA SER A 148 16.37 7.67 0.96
C SER A 148 15.80 6.32 0.54
N ILE A 149 16.38 5.72 -0.50
CA ILE A 149 16.07 4.36 -0.94
C ILE A 149 17.21 3.45 -0.48
N LEU A 150 16.88 2.50 0.40
CA LEU A 150 17.84 1.60 1.04
C LEU A 150 17.98 0.29 0.25
N ALA A 151 18.68 0.31 -0.89
CA ALA A 151 18.94 -0.93 -1.66
C ALA A 151 20.19 -1.72 -1.17
N ASP A 152 21.00 -1.08 -0.33
CA ASP A 152 22.19 -1.62 0.33
C ASP A 152 21.82 -2.53 1.52
N VAL A 153 20.62 -2.37 2.08
CA VAL A 153 20.16 -3.15 3.23
C VAL A 153 19.42 -4.40 2.79
N LYS A 154 19.84 -5.57 3.28
CA LYS A 154 19.23 -6.86 2.93
C LYS A 154 18.29 -7.33 4.02
N ILE A 155 17.02 -7.49 3.67
CA ILE A 155 15.97 -7.99 4.54
C ILE A 155 15.48 -9.34 4.02
N LEU A 156 15.31 -10.30 4.93
CA LEU A 156 14.75 -11.61 4.58
C LEU A 156 13.30 -11.42 4.10
N PRO A 157 12.91 -11.96 2.93
CA PRO A 157 11.55 -11.81 2.41
C PRO A 157 10.48 -12.53 3.24
N THR A 158 10.89 -13.33 4.22
CA THR A 158 10.01 -14.00 5.19
C THR A 158 9.87 -13.23 6.50
N ALA A 159 10.44 -12.03 6.61
CA ALA A 159 10.29 -11.19 7.79
C ALA A 159 8.83 -10.72 7.92
N MET A 160 8.24 -10.92 9.11
CA MET A 160 6.87 -10.50 9.38
C MET A 160 6.75 -8.98 9.51
N MET A 161 7.77 -8.34 10.08
CA MET A 161 7.88 -6.89 10.26
C MET A 161 9.22 -6.42 9.67
N PRO A 162 9.34 -6.32 8.34
CA PRO A 162 10.56 -5.85 7.67
C PRO A 162 11.05 -4.47 8.13
N MET A 163 10.16 -3.62 8.66
CA MET A 163 10.50 -2.25 9.05
C MET A 163 11.05 -2.11 10.47
N THR A 164 11.07 -3.18 11.27
CA THR A 164 11.52 -3.12 12.67
C THR A 164 12.99 -2.73 12.77
N GLY A 165 13.29 -1.71 13.57
CA GLY A 165 14.65 -1.21 13.82
C GLY A 165 15.05 -0.07 12.90
N PHE A 166 14.21 0.29 11.92
CA PHE A 166 14.48 1.41 11.01
C PHE A 166 13.89 2.75 11.50
N GLU A 167 13.12 2.76 12.58
CA GLU A 167 12.49 3.97 13.11
C GLU A 167 13.52 5.04 13.51
N GLY A 168 14.62 4.62 14.12
CA GLY A 168 15.75 5.51 14.48
C GLY A 168 16.78 5.68 13.35
N PHE A 169 16.57 5.05 12.20
CA PHE A 169 17.53 5.04 11.10
C PHE A 169 17.43 6.32 10.28
N GLU A 170 18.47 7.15 10.29
CA GLU A 170 18.49 8.51 9.71
C GLU A 170 17.41 9.43 10.32
N SER A 171 17.82 10.46 11.07
CA SER A 171 16.94 11.20 12.00
C SER A 171 15.63 11.70 11.38
N GLU A 172 15.72 12.49 10.30
CA GLU A 172 14.58 13.17 9.67
C GLU A 172 14.23 12.62 8.29
N VAL A 173 14.80 11.47 7.92
CA VAL A 173 14.73 10.94 6.56
C VAL A 173 13.70 9.83 6.48
N SER A 174 12.72 9.98 5.58
CA SER A 174 11.83 8.89 5.21
C SER A 174 12.57 7.89 4.33
N ILE A 175 12.21 6.61 4.43
CA ILE A 175 12.98 5.55 3.78
C ILE A 175 12.09 4.57 3.01
N ILE A 176 12.62 4.09 1.89
CA ILE A 176 12.00 3.03 1.09
C ILE A 176 12.92 1.82 1.09
N ILE A 177 12.38 0.66 1.44
CA ILE A 177 13.12 -0.59 1.56
C ILE A 177 12.54 -1.65 0.63
N GLY A 178 13.40 -2.36 -0.09
CA GLY A 178 12.97 -3.43 -0.97
C GLY A 178 12.53 -4.66 -0.19
N HIS A 179 11.26 -5.04 -0.32
CA HIS A 179 10.72 -6.24 0.32
C HIS A 179 9.40 -6.67 -0.36
N PRO A 180 9.11 -7.98 -0.49
CA PRO A 180 7.90 -8.46 -1.19
C PRO A 180 6.58 -8.18 -0.46
N LYS A 181 6.64 -8.00 0.87
CA LYS A 181 5.48 -7.57 1.66
C LYS A 181 5.33 -6.06 1.57
N VAL A 182 4.15 -5.59 1.15
CA VAL A 182 3.77 -4.17 1.13
C VAL A 182 3.36 -3.72 2.53
N GLN A 183 4.04 -2.70 3.05
CA GLN A 183 3.76 -2.07 4.33
C GLN A 183 4.14 -0.58 4.29
N MET A 184 3.43 0.21 5.08
CA MET A 184 3.72 1.59 5.40
C MET A 184 3.74 1.75 6.92
N LYS A 185 4.67 2.53 7.44
CA LYS A 185 4.69 2.95 8.85
C LYS A 185 5.03 4.42 8.94
N ILE A 186 4.16 5.18 9.59
CA ILE A 186 4.46 6.54 10.03
C ILE A 186 5.25 6.44 11.33
N VAL A 187 6.41 7.10 11.41
CA VAL A 187 7.26 7.14 12.59
C VAL A 187 6.87 8.37 13.41
N PRO A 188 6.51 8.23 14.70
CA PRO A 188 6.23 9.38 15.55
C PRO A 188 7.44 10.32 15.64
N THR A 189 7.21 11.59 15.35
CA THR A 189 8.22 12.66 15.47
C THR A 189 7.73 13.72 16.44
N LEU A 190 8.66 14.49 17.00
CA LEU A 190 8.31 15.64 17.86
C LEU A 190 7.65 16.73 17.02
N GLU A 191 6.87 17.59 17.68
CA GLU A 191 6.26 18.75 17.05
C GLU A 191 7.35 19.67 16.44
N GLY A 192 7.09 20.17 15.22
CA GLY A 192 8.03 20.98 14.45
C GLY A 192 9.09 20.18 13.66
N TYR A 193 9.27 18.88 13.93
CA TYR A 193 10.12 18.02 13.12
C TYR A 193 9.36 17.49 11.91
N ARG A 194 10.10 17.22 10.83
CA ARG A 194 9.50 16.67 9.61
C ARG A 194 8.93 15.27 9.90
N LYS A 195 7.75 15.01 9.33
CA LYS A 195 7.12 13.68 9.38
C LYS A 195 8.03 12.67 8.70
N LYS A 196 8.11 11.48 9.31
CA LYS A 196 8.96 10.40 8.84
C LYS A 196 8.13 9.18 8.52
N GLU A 197 8.39 8.59 7.36
CA GLU A 197 7.64 7.45 6.85
C GLU A 197 8.60 6.35 6.40
N ILE A 198 8.20 5.10 6.62
CA ILE A 198 8.93 3.92 6.19
C ILE A 198 8.02 3.12 5.27
N PHE A 199 8.51 2.83 4.08
CA PHE A 199 7.80 2.06 3.06
C PHE A 199 8.56 0.79 2.73
N THR A 200 7.82 -0.30 2.51
CA THR A 200 8.32 -1.45 1.77
C THR A 200 7.65 -1.55 0.40
N THR A 201 8.40 -2.00 -0.62
CA THR A 201 7.99 -1.83 -2.02
C THR A 201 6.85 -2.75 -2.49
N GLY A 202 6.95 -4.05 -2.24
CA GLY A 202 6.35 -5.09 -3.10
C GLY A 202 7.38 -5.67 -4.08
N SER A 203 7.02 -6.78 -4.75
CA SER A 203 7.92 -7.56 -5.60
C SER A 203 7.50 -7.54 -7.06
N CYS A 204 8.45 -7.50 -7.99
CA CYS A 204 8.23 -7.76 -9.43
C CYS A 204 8.47 -9.22 -9.83
N THR A 205 9.05 -10.03 -8.93
CA THR A 205 9.31 -11.46 -9.14
C THR A 205 8.16 -12.34 -8.68
N LEU A 206 8.07 -13.56 -9.22
CA LEU A 206 7.11 -14.57 -8.79
C LEU A 206 7.35 -15.02 -7.34
N LYS A 207 6.31 -15.54 -6.69
CA LYS A 207 6.40 -16.16 -5.36
C LYS A 207 7.39 -17.33 -5.38
N ASN A 208 8.42 -17.28 -4.54
CA ASN A 208 9.44 -18.34 -4.44
C ASN A 208 9.94 -18.55 -2.99
N TYR A 209 9.21 -19.34 -2.21
CA TYR A 209 9.47 -19.53 -0.78
C TYR A 209 9.80 -20.97 -0.41
N ARG A 210 10.55 -21.16 0.68
CA ARG A 210 10.84 -22.51 1.21
C ARG A 210 9.57 -23.21 1.63
N ASP A 211 9.48 -24.52 1.40
CA ASP A 211 8.37 -25.34 1.90
C ASP A 211 8.50 -25.54 3.42
N SER A 212 8.09 -24.53 4.16
CA SER A 212 8.21 -24.44 5.61
C SER A 212 7.14 -23.48 6.14
N ARG A 213 6.83 -23.56 7.44
CA ARG A 213 5.88 -22.62 8.08
C ARG A 213 6.23 -21.15 7.82
N ILE A 214 7.51 -20.80 7.91
CA ILE A 214 8.00 -19.43 7.71
C ILE A 214 7.91 -19.03 6.23
N GLY A 215 8.26 -19.93 5.32
CA GLY A 215 8.13 -19.70 3.89
C GLY A 215 6.68 -19.52 3.45
N LYS A 216 5.74 -20.33 3.97
CA LYS A 216 4.29 -20.17 3.71
C LYS A 216 3.72 -18.86 4.22
N LYS A 217 4.18 -18.36 5.37
CA LYS A 217 3.84 -17.00 5.83
C LYS A 217 4.39 -15.92 4.90
N GLY A 218 5.64 -16.07 4.43
CA GLY A 218 6.23 -15.17 3.44
C GLY A 218 5.45 -15.17 2.12
N GLU A 219 5.07 -16.35 1.63
CA GLU A 219 4.28 -16.55 0.41
C GLU A 219 2.90 -15.88 0.49
N PHE A 220 2.23 -15.98 1.64
CA PHE A 220 0.95 -15.32 1.90
C PHE A 220 1.06 -13.78 1.84
N HIS A 221 2.16 -13.23 2.34
CA HIS A 221 2.41 -11.79 2.35
C HIS A 221 3.11 -11.25 1.09
N HIS A 222 3.40 -12.12 0.12
CA HIS A 222 4.04 -11.68 -1.12
C HIS A 222 3.02 -10.99 -2.02
N THR A 223 3.30 -9.71 -2.31
CA THR A 223 2.44 -8.86 -3.14
C THR A 223 3.21 -8.43 -4.37
N LEU A 224 2.61 -8.64 -5.55
CA LEU A 224 3.07 -7.97 -6.77
C LEU A 224 2.80 -6.48 -6.61
N GLY A 225 3.87 -5.69 -6.54
CA GLY A 225 3.73 -4.27 -6.20
C GLY A 225 5.02 -3.49 -6.31
N PHE A 226 4.85 -2.17 -6.27
CA PHE A 226 5.92 -1.19 -6.27
C PHE A 226 5.49 0.06 -5.50
N VAL A 227 6.47 0.93 -5.23
CA VAL A 227 6.25 2.28 -4.72
C VAL A 227 6.52 3.27 -5.82
N VAL A 228 5.61 4.22 -6.01
CA VAL A 228 5.89 5.44 -6.76
C VAL A 228 6.35 6.50 -5.77
N ALA A 229 7.52 7.08 -6.02
CA ALA A 229 8.05 8.21 -5.27
C ALA A 229 8.26 9.40 -6.20
N GLU A 230 7.75 10.56 -5.82
CA GLU A 230 7.88 11.81 -6.59
C GLU A 230 8.48 12.90 -5.71
N THR A 231 9.43 13.67 -6.23
CA THR A 231 10.03 14.82 -5.55
C THR A 231 9.64 16.11 -6.27
N ASP A 232 9.26 17.12 -5.50
CA ASP A 232 8.84 18.43 -6.01
C ASP A 232 9.29 19.54 -5.06
N GLY A 233 10.39 20.21 -5.42
CA GLY A 233 11.02 21.22 -4.57
C GLY A 233 11.46 20.64 -3.22
N ASP A 234 10.90 21.17 -2.13
CA ASP A 234 11.16 20.74 -0.76
C ASP A 234 10.23 19.61 -0.29
N GLU A 235 9.30 19.16 -1.13
CA GLU A 235 8.32 18.12 -0.83
C GLU A 235 8.57 16.83 -1.62
N PHE A 236 8.04 15.74 -1.09
CA PHE A 236 8.00 14.46 -1.79
C PHE A 236 6.70 13.72 -1.47
N TYR A 237 6.29 12.86 -2.39
CA TYR A 237 5.06 12.08 -2.31
C TYR A 237 5.38 10.61 -2.57
N MET A 238 4.82 9.73 -1.75
CA MET A 238 4.99 8.29 -1.91
C MET A 238 3.63 7.60 -1.91
N ARG A 239 3.48 6.57 -2.73
CA ARG A 239 2.30 5.70 -2.71
C ARG A 239 2.65 4.29 -3.17
N HIS A 240 1.95 3.31 -2.61
CA HIS A 240 2.00 1.94 -3.08
C HIS A 240 1.09 1.74 -4.28
N VAL A 241 1.54 0.91 -5.21
CA VAL A 241 0.71 0.33 -6.27
C VAL A 241 0.83 -1.18 -6.15
N THR A 242 -0.31 -1.87 -6.15
CA THR A 242 -0.38 -3.33 -6.13
C THR A 242 -1.07 -3.82 -7.40
N ALA A 243 -0.65 -4.98 -7.88
CA ALA A 243 -1.20 -5.59 -9.07
C ALA A 243 -2.10 -6.78 -8.75
N LYS A 244 -2.99 -7.08 -9.69
CA LYS A 244 -3.72 -8.34 -9.75
C LYS A 244 -2.76 -9.49 -10.11
N ASP A 245 -3.26 -10.72 -10.01
CA ASP A 245 -2.48 -11.93 -10.34
C ASP A 245 -2.08 -12.01 -11.82
N ASP A 246 -2.76 -11.29 -12.73
CA ASP A 246 -2.39 -11.16 -14.15
C ASP A 246 -1.33 -10.06 -14.40
N GLY A 247 -0.95 -9.31 -13.37
CA GLY A 247 0.00 -8.21 -13.46
C GLY A 247 -0.60 -6.86 -13.90
N SER A 248 -1.89 -6.77 -14.15
CA SER A 248 -2.57 -5.49 -14.37
C SER A 248 -2.75 -4.72 -13.06
N PHE A 249 -2.73 -3.38 -13.13
CA PHE A 249 -2.91 -2.52 -11.97
C PHE A 249 -3.53 -1.17 -12.33
N MET A 250 -3.94 -0.43 -11.31
CA MET A 250 -4.26 1.00 -11.42
C MET A 250 -3.28 1.82 -10.58
N ASP A 251 -2.80 2.92 -11.16
CA ASP A 251 -2.18 4.01 -10.41
C ASP A 251 -2.91 5.32 -10.69
N LEU A 252 -3.49 5.92 -9.66
CA LEU A 252 -4.38 7.08 -9.77
C LEU A 252 -5.50 6.83 -10.80
N ASN A 253 -5.47 7.50 -11.95
CA ASN A 253 -6.42 7.36 -13.05
C ASN A 253 -5.81 6.67 -14.28
N TYR A 254 -4.73 5.92 -14.11
CA TYR A 254 -4.08 5.16 -15.15
C TYR A 254 -4.27 3.67 -14.88
N GLU A 255 -5.01 3.02 -15.76
CA GLU A 255 -5.08 1.56 -15.83
C GLU A 255 -3.97 1.07 -16.74
N VAL A 256 -3.21 0.07 -16.28
CA VAL A 256 -2.10 -0.49 -17.04
C VAL A 256 -2.29 -1.99 -17.18
N CYS A 257 -2.37 -2.44 -18.42
CA CYS A 257 -2.53 -3.84 -18.79
C CYS A 257 -1.86 -4.11 -20.15
N ASP A 258 -1.30 -5.30 -20.33
CA ASP A 258 -0.64 -5.75 -21.57
C ASP A 258 0.41 -4.79 -22.16
N GLY A 259 1.07 -3.98 -21.30
CA GLY A 259 2.04 -2.94 -21.65
C GLY A 259 1.41 -1.66 -22.20
N VAL A 260 0.11 -1.47 -22.05
CA VAL A 260 -0.64 -0.30 -22.49
C VAL A 260 -1.11 0.49 -21.28
N VAL A 261 -0.86 1.80 -21.32
CA VAL A 261 -1.34 2.74 -20.31
C VAL A 261 -2.61 3.42 -20.81
N ASN A 262 -3.73 3.15 -20.15
CA ASN A 262 -5.03 3.72 -20.46
C ASN A 262 -5.41 4.72 -19.37
N LYS A 263 -5.61 5.98 -19.78
CA LYS A 263 -6.12 7.01 -18.88
C LYS A 263 -7.63 6.84 -18.71
N ARG A 264 -8.05 6.43 -17.51
CA ARG A 264 -9.44 6.30 -17.12
C ARG A 264 -10.05 7.64 -16.72
N ASN A 265 -11.33 7.79 -17.02
CA ASN A 265 -12.16 8.96 -16.71
C ASN A 265 -13.49 8.56 -16.05
N ASP A 266 -13.65 7.29 -15.72
CA ASP A 266 -14.82 6.75 -15.08
C ASP A 266 -14.67 6.72 -13.57
N ASN A 267 -15.78 6.36 -12.93
CA ASN A 267 -15.94 6.41 -11.49
C ASN A 267 -15.06 5.37 -10.80
N ILE A 268 -14.46 5.75 -9.67
CA ILE A 268 -13.88 4.78 -8.74
C ILE A 268 -14.96 4.24 -7.81
N ALA A 269 -14.82 3.01 -7.30
CA ALA A 269 -15.84 2.44 -6.44
C ALA A 269 -15.99 3.19 -5.10
N LEU A 270 -14.88 3.58 -4.47
CA LEU A 270 -14.89 4.17 -3.13
C LEU A 270 -13.76 5.18 -2.96
N TYR A 271 -14.07 6.33 -2.36
CA TYR A 271 -13.09 7.27 -1.82
C TYR A 271 -13.23 7.33 -0.29
N SER A 272 -12.15 7.09 0.46
CA SER A 272 -12.17 7.07 1.93
C SER A 272 -11.51 8.32 2.51
N CYS A 273 -12.24 9.07 3.34
CA CYS A 273 -11.74 10.20 4.11
C CYS A 273 -11.67 9.83 5.59
N GLY A 274 -10.47 9.76 6.15
CA GLY A 274 -10.24 9.58 7.58
C GLY A 274 -10.34 10.90 8.37
N ASP A 275 -10.58 10.79 9.67
CA ASP A 275 -10.32 11.81 10.71
C ASP A 275 -10.78 13.22 10.32
N LYS A 276 -12.05 13.36 9.91
CA LYS A 276 -12.56 14.63 9.38
C LYS A 276 -12.62 15.74 10.43
N HIS A 277 -13.01 15.38 11.66
CA HIS A 277 -13.15 16.26 12.81
C HIS A 277 -13.71 17.63 12.45
N PHE A 278 -14.91 17.66 11.87
CA PHE A 278 -15.50 18.91 11.38
C PHE A 278 -15.53 19.95 12.51
N GLY A 279 -15.02 21.15 12.21
CA GLY A 279 -14.74 22.19 13.20
C GLY A 279 -13.24 22.44 13.46
N GLU A 280 -12.37 21.46 13.26
CA GLU A 280 -10.89 21.62 13.29
C GLU A 280 -10.21 21.21 11.97
N THR A 281 -10.98 21.23 10.88
CA THR A 281 -10.47 20.81 9.57
C THR A 281 -9.57 21.87 8.95
N ASP A 282 -8.39 21.47 8.48
CA ASP A 282 -7.56 22.31 7.61
C ASP A 282 -8.31 22.61 6.31
N THR A 283 -8.52 23.89 6.03
CA THR A 283 -9.34 24.33 4.89
C THR A 283 -8.72 23.98 3.53
N GLU A 284 -7.40 24.01 3.41
CA GLU A 284 -6.71 23.65 2.17
C GLU A 284 -6.74 22.14 1.95
N MET A 285 -6.60 21.36 3.02
CA MET A 285 -6.75 19.90 2.96
C MET A 285 -8.17 19.49 2.57
N GLU A 286 -9.19 20.15 3.12
CA GLU A 286 -10.59 19.91 2.76
C GLU A 286 -10.86 20.24 1.29
N LYS A 287 -10.36 21.39 0.79
CA LYS A 287 -10.46 21.75 -0.63
C LYS A 287 -9.78 20.73 -1.53
N ALA A 288 -8.58 20.27 -1.16
CA ALA A 288 -7.86 19.25 -1.91
C ALA A 288 -8.62 17.93 -1.96
N GLY A 289 -9.15 17.46 -0.82
CA GLY A 289 -9.99 16.26 -0.74
C GLY A 289 -11.25 16.35 -1.61
N ARG A 290 -11.97 17.48 -1.56
CA ARG A 290 -13.13 17.71 -2.42
C ARG A 290 -12.76 17.70 -3.91
N LYS A 291 -11.63 18.30 -4.27
CA LYS A 291 -11.13 18.28 -5.65
C LYS A 291 -10.83 16.85 -6.13
N MET A 292 -10.29 16.00 -5.26
CA MET A 292 -10.07 14.59 -5.56
C MET A 292 -11.40 13.85 -5.78
N ILE A 293 -12.37 14.04 -4.89
CA ILE A 293 -13.71 13.46 -5.04
C ILE A 293 -14.34 13.87 -6.38
N LEU A 294 -14.32 15.15 -6.72
CA LEU A 294 -14.87 15.64 -8.00
C LEU A 294 -14.10 15.12 -9.22
N LYS A 295 -12.79 14.89 -9.09
CA LYS A 295 -11.94 14.36 -10.17
C LYS A 295 -12.19 12.88 -10.42
N PHE A 296 -12.28 12.07 -9.37
CA PHE A 296 -12.39 10.61 -9.44
C PHE A 296 -13.82 10.09 -9.44
N LYS A 297 -14.81 10.96 -9.16
CA LYS A 297 -16.25 10.68 -9.21
C LYS A 297 -16.60 9.34 -8.55
N PRO A 298 -16.30 9.16 -7.26
CA PRO A 298 -16.47 7.87 -6.62
C PRO A 298 -17.95 7.51 -6.52
N ASP A 299 -18.32 6.23 -6.64
CA ASP A 299 -19.71 5.79 -6.41
C ASP A 299 -20.08 5.88 -4.91
N TYR A 300 -19.08 5.71 -4.03
CA TYR A 300 -19.20 5.82 -2.59
C TYR A 300 -18.13 6.74 -2.00
N VAL A 301 -18.50 7.56 -1.00
CA VAL A 301 -17.56 8.29 -0.16
C VAL A 301 -17.73 7.84 1.28
N ARG A 302 -16.64 7.35 1.88
CA ARG A 302 -16.58 7.03 3.31
C ARG A 302 -16.02 8.22 4.09
N LEU A 303 -16.69 8.61 5.17
CA LEU A 303 -16.27 9.70 6.05
C LEU A 303 -16.14 9.20 7.49
N ASP A 304 -14.92 9.20 8.03
CA ASP A 304 -14.64 8.75 9.40
C ASP A 304 -14.43 9.94 10.34
N ASP A 305 -14.76 9.73 11.63
CA ASP A 305 -14.58 10.70 12.74
C ASP A 305 -15.07 12.12 12.38
N ILE A 306 -16.30 12.22 11.87
CA ILE A 306 -16.87 13.49 11.39
C ILE A 306 -17.23 14.45 12.52
N PHE A 307 -17.64 13.92 13.68
CA PHE A 307 -17.91 14.70 14.88
C PHE A 307 -16.59 14.94 15.63
N ASN A 308 -16.34 16.17 16.07
CA ASN A 308 -15.12 16.48 16.83
C ASN A 308 -15.33 16.22 18.34
N GLY A 309 -16.45 16.70 18.88
CA GLY A 309 -16.82 16.54 20.28
C GLY A 309 -16.11 17.52 21.22
N HIS A 310 -15.74 18.72 20.76
CA HIS A 310 -15.11 19.74 21.60
C HIS A 310 -15.99 20.17 22.76
N SER A 311 -17.28 20.31 22.49
CA SER A 311 -18.24 20.78 23.50
C SER A 311 -18.33 19.85 24.70
N ILE A 312 -17.96 18.58 24.51
CA ILE A 312 -18.17 17.49 25.46
C ILE A 312 -16.97 16.56 25.60
N ASN A 313 -15.76 17.05 25.29
CA ASN A 313 -14.58 16.20 25.15
C ASN A 313 -14.23 15.47 26.47
N PRO A 314 -14.25 14.12 26.50
CA PRO A 314 -14.01 13.36 27.72
C PRO A 314 -12.56 13.42 28.20
N HIS A 315 -11.59 13.72 27.32
CA HIS A 315 -10.17 13.81 27.67
C HIS A 315 -9.86 15.09 28.45
N GLU A 316 -10.60 16.17 28.18
CA GLU A 316 -10.40 17.48 28.81
C GLU A 316 -11.34 17.71 30.01
N ASP A 317 -12.28 16.80 30.27
CA ASP A 317 -13.34 17.00 31.25
C ASP A 317 -12.84 17.30 32.68
N LYS A 318 -11.67 16.76 33.05
CA LYS A 318 -11.06 16.98 34.37
C LYS A 318 -10.09 18.17 34.41
N ASN A 319 -9.90 18.88 33.30
CA ASN A 319 -8.98 20.01 33.19
C ASN A 319 -9.74 21.35 33.14
N PRO A 320 -9.85 22.09 34.26
CA PRO A 320 -10.61 23.33 34.31
C PRO A 320 -10.01 24.45 33.45
N VAL A 321 -8.68 24.43 33.20
CA VAL A 321 -8.02 25.42 32.34
C VAL A 321 -8.44 25.22 30.89
N LYS A 322 -8.37 23.98 30.38
CA LYS A 322 -8.83 23.64 29.03
C LYS A 322 -10.31 23.96 28.82
N LYS A 323 -11.16 23.65 29.80
CA LYS A 323 -12.58 24.03 29.76
C LYS A 323 -12.80 25.53 29.63
N PHE A 324 -12.02 26.33 30.35
CA PHE A 324 -12.11 27.79 30.25
C PHE A 324 -11.59 28.33 28.92
N GLU A 325 -10.53 27.73 28.36
CA GLU A 325 -10.04 28.04 27.01
C GLU A 325 -11.13 27.79 25.96
N ARG A 326 -11.76 26.61 25.97
CA ARG A 326 -12.87 26.26 25.06
C ARG A 326 -14.08 27.17 25.25
N PHE A 327 -14.42 27.53 26.50
CA PHE A 327 -15.49 28.49 26.78
C PHE A 327 -15.21 29.85 26.14
N LYS A 328 -13.98 30.38 26.26
CA LYS A 328 -13.57 31.62 25.59
C LYS A 328 -13.63 31.51 24.07
N ALA A 329 -13.28 30.35 23.52
CA ALA A 329 -13.36 30.06 22.09
C ALA A 329 -14.82 29.84 21.60
N ARG A 330 -15.80 29.79 22.52
CA ARG A 330 -17.23 29.47 22.25
C ARG A 330 -17.45 28.07 21.69
N GLU A 331 -16.58 27.14 22.04
CA GLU A 331 -16.59 25.75 21.58
C GLU A 331 -17.31 24.81 22.57
N THR A 332 -17.97 25.36 23.59
CA THR A 332 -18.62 24.58 24.66
C THR A 332 -20.09 24.28 24.41
N ILE A 333 -20.66 24.73 23.30
CA ILE A 333 -22.10 24.61 23.02
C ILE A 333 -22.33 23.44 22.07
N LEU A 334 -22.90 22.36 22.59
CA LEU A 334 -23.12 21.10 21.87
C LEU A 334 -24.10 21.26 20.71
N ASP A 335 -25.17 22.03 20.89
CA ASP A 335 -26.16 22.29 19.84
C ASP A 335 -25.51 22.93 18.59
N TYR A 336 -24.65 23.90 18.84
CA TYR A 336 -23.89 24.57 17.78
C TYR A 336 -22.93 23.62 17.07
N GLU A 337 -22.27 22.71 17.79
CA GLU A 337 -21.39 21.70 17.19
C GLU A 337 -22.15 20.70 16.32
N LEU A 338 -23.35 20.29 16.73
CA LEU A 338 -24.24 19.45 15.92
C LEU A 338 -24.72 20.18 14.65
N ASP A 339 -25.06 21.46 14.75
CA ASP A 339 -25.40 22.29 13.59
C ASP A 339 -24.22 22.43 12.62
N MET A 340 -22.99 22.65 13.14
CA MET A 340 -21.78 22.66 12.30
C MET A 340 -21.58 21.33 11.58
N LEU A 341 -21.73 20.20 12.29
CA LEU A 341 -21.64 18.86 11.68
C LEU A 341 -22.63 18.72 10.52
N LYS A 342 -23.88 19.10 10.75
CA LYS A 342 -24.95 19.09 9.74
C LYS A 342 -24.58 19.94 8.52
N ASP A 343 -24.07 21.14 8.74
CA ASP A 343 -23.69 22.09 7.69
C ASP A 343 -22.49 21.59 6.87
N HIS A 344 -21.49 20.99 7.50
CA HIS A 344 -20.35 20.38 6.82
C HIS A 344 -20.77 19.25 5.88
N LEU A 345 -21.78 18.46 6.26
CA LEU A 345 -22.32 17.37 5.45
C LEU A 345 -23.13 17.86 4.24
N VAL A 346 -23.62 19.11 4.23
CA VAL A 346 -24.43 19.66 3.12
C VAL A 346 -23.71 19.52 1.77
N TRP A 347 -22.40 19.81 1.72
CA TRP A 347 -21.67 19.72 0.46
C TRP A 347 -21.62 18.27 -0.03
N TYR A 348 -21.29 17.31 0.84
CA TYR A 348 -21.20 15.89 0.51
C TYR A 348 -22.56 15.34 0.06
N ASN A 349 -23.63 15.66 0.79
CA ASN A 349 -24.98 15.17 0.51
C ASN A 349 -25.58 15.71 -0.80
N LYS A 350 -24.99 16.77 -1.38
CA LYS A 350 -25.40 17.32 -2.68
C LYS A 350 -24.68 16.70 -3.87
N GLN A 351 -23.73 15.81 -3.64
CA GLN A 351 -22.95 15.18 -4.71
C GLN A 351 -23.61 13.89 -5.19
N ASP A 352 -23.24 13.47 -6.40
CA ASP A 352 -23.71 12.23 -7.03
C ASP A 352 -22.88 11.02 -6.58
N PHE A 353 -22.94 10.73 -5.28
CA PHE A 353 -22.35 9.52 -4.67
C PHE A 353 -23.09 9.16 -3.38
N LYS A 354 -22.94 7.90 -2.95
CA LYS A 354 -23.47 7.46 -1.65
C LYS A 354 -22.48 7.73 -0.53
N ILE A 355 -22.98 8.18 0.61
CA ILE A 355 -22.14 8.46 1.78
C ILE A 355 -22.22 7.28 2.75
N ILE A 356 -21.07 6.83 3.22
CA ILE A 356 -20.93 5.82 4.28
C ILE A 356 -20.23 6.47 5.47
N ILE A 357 -20.83 6.37 6.65
CA ILE A 357 -20.28 6.90 7.90
C ILE A 357 -20.22 5.76 8.91
N PRO A 358 -19.03 5.17 9.13
CA PRO A 358 -18.86 4.24 10.24
C PRO A 358 -18.90 4.97 11.57
N ARG A 359 -19.30 4.26 12.62
CA ARG A 359 -19.21 4.79 13.98
C ARG A 359 -17.77 4.76 14.45
N CYS A 360 -17.19 5.94 14.67
CA CYS A 360 -15.81 6.11 15.12
C CYS A 360 -15.74 6.59 16.58
N ASN A 361 -14.55 6.68 17.15
CA ASN A 361 -14.38 6.94 18.59
C ASN A 361 -14.88 8.32 19.03
N HIS A 362 -14.83 9.34 18.16
CA HIS A 362 -15.37 10.65 18.52
C HIS A 362 -16.90 10.64 18.56
N ASP A 363 -17.56 9.87 17.70
CA ASP A 363 -19.02 9.76 17.70
C ASP A 363 -19.55 9.24 19.05
N ILE A 364 -18.79 8.35 19.70
CA ILE A 364 -19.10 7.77 21.02
C ILE A 364 -19.10 8.83 22.13
N PHE A 365 -18.41 9.97 21.95
CA PHE A 365 -18.31 11.00 22.99
C PHE A 365 -19.69 11.51 23.38
N LEU A 366 -20.60 11.66 22.42
CA LEU A 366 -21.96 12.12 22.68
C LEU A 366 -22.75 11.11 23.51
N ASP A 367 -22.75 9.84 23.14
CA ASP A 367 -23.41 8.79 23.92
C ASP A 367 -22.86 8.71 25.36
N ARG A 368 -21.52 8.82 25.50
CA ARG A 368 -20.84 8.82 26.81
C ARG A 368 -21.19 10.05 27.63
N TYR A 369 -21.26 11.23 27.01
CA TYR A 369 -21.63 12.47 27.69
C TYR A 369 -23.03 12.35 28.31
N ILE A 370 -24.00 11.87 27.53
CA ILE A 370 -25.38 11.66 28.01
C ILE A 370 -25.47 10.57 29.07
N SER A 371 -24.64 9.53 28.99
CA SER A 371 -24.71 8.41 29.95
C SER A 371 -23.99 8.69 31.29
N SER A 372 -23.06 9.64 31.33
CA SER A 372 -22.14 9.80 32.47
C SER A 372 -22.08 11.18 33.10
N LYS A 373 -22.70 12.21 32.51
CA LYS A 373 -22.66 13.58 33.03
C LYS A 373 -23.95 14.00 33.70
N ASP A 374 -23.81 14.88 34.68
CA ASP A 374 -24.94 15.58 35.30
C ASP A 374 -25.16 16.89 34.56
N TRP A 375 -26.19 16.95 33.74
CA TRP A 375 -26.57 18.14 32.96
C TRP A 375 -26.74 19.39 33.82
N LYS A 376 -27.06 19.26 35.12
CA LYS A 376 -27.18 20.41 36.05
C LYS A 376 -25.85 21.14 36.24
N ARG A 377 -24.74 20.46 35.95
CA ARG A 377 -23.38 21.02 36.00
C ARG A 377 -22.93 21.61 34.66
N ASP A 378 -23.75 21.46 33.63
CA ASP A 378 -23.52 21.97 32.28
C ASP A 378 -24.82 22.59 31.72
N ILE A 379 -25.28 23.63 32.42
CA ILE A 379 -26.52 24.34 32.11
C ILE A 379 -26.61 24.81 30.64
N PRO A 380 -25.53 25.32 30.00
CA PRO A 380 -25.58 25.70 28.59
C PRO A 380 -26.01 24.58 27.65
N ASN A 381 -25.65 23.33 27.95
CA ASN A 381 -25.99 22.15 27.14
C ASN A 381 -27.19 21.36 27.65
N ALA A 382 -27.84 21.81 28.73
CA ALA A 382 -28.88 21.05 29.41
C ALA A 382 -30.07 20.67 28.52
N LEU A 383 -30.48 21.57 27.61
CA LEU A 383 -31.61 21.29 26.71
C LEU A 383 -31.25 20.22 25.67
N THR A 384 -30.12 20.38 24.99
CA THR A 384 -29.60 19.40 24.02
C THR A 384 -29.32 18.05 24.69
N TYR A 385 -28.81 18.07 25.93
CA TYR A 385 -28.68 16.87 26.74
C TYR A 385 -30.02 16.15 26.91
N MET A 386 -31.08 16.87 27.32
CA MET A 386 -32.40 16.26 27.55
C MET A 386 -33.01 15.69 26.27
N GLN A 387 -32.82 16.36 25.14
CA GLN A 387 -33.25 15.87 23.84
C GLN A 387 -32.55 14.55 23.48
N CYS A 388 -31.23 14.51 23.61
CA CYS A 388 -30.43 13.30 23.36
C CYS A 388 -30.80 12.17 24.33
N ALA A 389 -30.95 12.48 25.62
CA ALA A 389 -31.37 11.51 26.64
C ALA A 389 -32.74 10.92 26.33
N THR A 390 -33.69 11.74 25.87
CA THR A 390 -35.02 11.29 25.45
C THR A 390 -34.92 10.32 24.29
N VAL A 391 -34.14 10.64 23.24
CA VAL A 391 -33.90 9.75 22.09
C VAL A 391 -33.34 8.40 22.52
N LEU A 392 -32.37 8.38 23.44
CA LEU A 392 -31.80 7.14 23.97
C LEU A 392 -32.83 6.34 24.79
N LEU A 393 -33.59 6.99 25.67
CA LEU A 393 -34.60 6.35 26.51
C LEU A 393 -35.76 5.77 25.70
N GLU A 394 -36.12 6.40 24.59
CA GLU A 394 -37.11 5.90 23.64
C GLU A 394 -36.56 4.77 22.75
N GLY A 395 -35.26 4.45 22.83
CA GLY A 395 -34.63 3.41 22.01
C GLY A 395 -34.50 3.77 20.53
N LYS A 396 -34.55 5.07 20.18
CA LYS A 396 -34.57 5.55 18.78
C LYS A 396 -33.19 5.58 18.12
N ALA A 397 -32.12 5.49 18.88
CA ALA A 397 -30.74 5.57 18.40
C ALA A 397 -29.96 4.25 18.59
N PRO A 398 -30.38 3.13 17.96
CA PRO A 398 -29.72 1.82 18.13
C PRO A 398 -28.27 1.80 17.62
N LYS A 399 -27.90 2.74 16.73
CA LYS A 399 -26.54 2.92 16.22
C LYS A 399 -25.75 4.02 16.96
N GLY A 400 -26.33 4.65 17.98
CA GLY A 400 -25.75 5.80 18.66
C GLY A 400 -26.34 7.14 18.20
N LEU A 401 -26.09 8.19 18.99
CA LEU A 401 -26.71 9.51 18.80
C LEU A 401 -26.25 10.23 17.54
N ILE A 402 -24.95 10.21 17.21
CA ILE A 402 -24.43 10.85 15.99
C ILE A 402 -25.05 10.23 14.72
N PRO A 403 -25.01 8.88 14.53
CA PRO A 403 -25.76 8.22 13.46
C PRO A 403 -27.24 8.58 13.41
N TYR A 404 -27.91 8.62 14.58
CA TYR A 404 -29.32 9.00 14.66
C TYR A 404 -29.58 10.39 14.08
N PHE A 405 -28.82 11.42 14.51
CA PHE A 405 -28.99 12.78 14.01
C PHE A 405 -28.69 12.89 12.52
N ILE A 406 -27.62 12.24 12.04
CA ILE A 406 -27.28 12.19 10.61
C ILE A 406 -28.44 11.64 9.79
N ASN A 407 -29.04 10.52 10.21
CA ASN A 407 -30.16 9.94 9.47
C ASN A 407 -31.46 10.75 9.57
N GLN A 408 -31.64 11.58 10.61
CA GLN A 408 -32.74 12.55 10.66
C GLN A 408 -32.54 13.70 9.66
N TRP A 409 -31.29 14.18 9.51
CA TRP A 409 -30.97 15.27 8.57
C TRP A 409 -30.90 14.81 7.12
N TYR A 410 -30.31 13.64 6.91
CA TYR A 410 -29.97 13.07 5.61
C TYR A 410 -30.27 11.55 5.60
N PRO A 411 -31.54 11.15 5.35
CA PRO A 411 -31.98 9.75 5.45
C PRO A 411 -31.24 8.77 4.53
N ASP A 412 -30.69 9.26 3.41
CA ASP A 412 -30.01 8.43 2.41
C ASP A 412 -28.54 8.11 2.78
N ILE A 413 -27.99 8.73 3.83
CA ILE A 413 -26.64 8.44 4.31
C ILE A 413 -26.61 7.10 5.04
N ILE A 414 -25.68 6.23 4.65
CA ILE A 414 -25.50 4.91 5.26
C ILE A 414 -24.66 5.10 6.53
N THR A 415 -25.26 4.92 7.70
CA THR A 415 -24.55 4.92 8.98
C THR A 415 -24.36 3.49 9.49
N LEU A 416 -23.20 3.20 10.06
CA LEU A 416 -22.86 1.88 10.59
C LEU A 416 -22.69 1.91 12.12
N THR A 417 -22.79 0.76 12.78
CA THR A 417 -22.32 0.56 14.16
C THR A 417 -20.81 0.28 14.21
N GLU A 418 -20.25 0.13 15.42
CA GLU A 418 -18.83 -0.27 15.62
C GLU A 418 -18.51 -1.67 15.07
N ASP A 419 -19.51 -2.55 15.06
CA ASP A 419 -19.35 -3.96 14.66
C ASP A 419 -19.91 -4.26 13.26
N GLU A 420 -20.50 -3.27 12.60
CA GLU A 420 -21.02 -3.41 11.25
C GLU A 420 -19.91 -3.22 10.21
N SER A 421 -19.93 -4.07 9.17
CA SER A 421 -19.05 -3.92 8.01
C SER A 421 -19.88 -3.63 6.76
N TYR A 422 -19.36 -2.77 5.90
CA TYR A 422 -19.96 -2.46 4.61
C TYR A 422 -19.00 -2.86 3.49
N ARG A 423 -19.47 -3.72 2.59
CA ARG A 423 -18.70 -4.15 1.42
C ARG A 423 -19.25 -3.45 0.18
N VAL A 424 -18.45 -2.56 -0.39
CA VAL A 424 -18.71 -2.01 -1.72
C VAL A 424 -18.55 -3.13 -2.75
N GLN A 425 -19.58 -3.35 -3.56
CA GLN A 425 -19.52 -4.28 -4.68
C GLN A 425 -18.98 -3.52 -5.90
N ASN A 426 -17.92 -4.05 -6.49
CA ASN A 426 -17.38 -3.59 -7.78
C ASN A 426 -18.00 -4.35 -8.93
#